data_AF-A0A2N5PET3-F1
#
_entry.id   AF-A0A2N5PET3-F1
#
_cell.length_a   1.000
_cell.length_b   1.000
_cell.length_c   1.000
_cell.angle_alpha   90.00
_cell.angle_beta   90.00
_cell.angle_gamma   90.00
#
_symmetry.space_group_name_H-M   'P 1'
#
loop_
_entity.id
_entity.type
_entity.pdbx_description
1 polymer ?
#
loop_
_entity_poly.entity_id
_entity_poly.type
_entity_poly.pdbx_seq_one_letter_code
_entity_poly.pdbx_strand_id
1 'polypeptide(L)'
;MSKISCNVIQDIMPLYVDEIVSEDTKKLVEEHLKECEDCRKEMEKMRAKIILPNKKKINQAEKELFQKLKHRLINRRIAAAILGAILVCALLAGVYTILVLPKEPIPFDPQKMEVEIVGENAYLSYAGSDSAGSVFCNPVTVGEGAEKREIAMVYLNRNLWSTYIQPHLQEQNEDEMIYLGKAADMDIIYYGKFDVENFYEKIPEILKEMTPIWKK
;
A
#
# COMPACT_ATOMS: atom_id res chain seq x y z
N MET A 1 -15.44 -50.75 -79.84
CA MET A 1 -14.76 -49.64 -79.13
C MET A 1 -14.19 -50.21 -77.84
N SER A 2 -12.91 -49.95 -77.56
CA SER A 2 -12.20 -50.50 -76.41
C SER A 2 -12.85 -50.02 -75.11
N LYS A 3 -13.42 -50.93 -74.32
CA LYS A 3 -13.82 -50.63 -72.95
C LYS A 3 -12.57 -50.28 -72.15
N ILE A 4 -12.53 -49.08 -71.60
CA ILE A 4 -11.42 -48.61 -70.76
C ILE A 4 -11.49 -49.34 -69.43
N SER A 5 -10.35 -49.83 -68.96
CA SER A 5 -10.26 -50.59 -67.70
C SER A 5 -10.53 -49.69 -66.49
N CYS A 6 -11.15 -50.26 -65.45
CA CYS A 6 -11.38 -49.57 -64.18
C CYS A 6 -10.10 -48.97 -63.59
N ASN A 7 -8.94 -49.61 -63.75
CA ASN A 7 -7.65 -49.11 -63.25
C ASN A 7 -7.32 -47.72 -63.81
N VAL A 8 -7.44 -47.55 -65.14
CA VAL A 8 -7.20 -46.27 -65.81
C VAL A 8 -8.19 -45.21 -65.31
N ILE A 9 -9.44 -45.58 -65.07
CA ILE A 9 -10.47 -44.67 -64.56
C ILE A 9 -10.19 -44.26 -63.11
N GLN A 10 -9.71 -45.19 -62.28
CA GLN A 10 -9.31 -44.94 -60.90
C GLN A 10 -8.08 -44.03 -60.83
N ASP A 11 -7.11 -44.21 -61.72
CA ASP A 11 -5.89 -43.38 -61.78
C ASP A 11 -6.22 -41.91 -62.10
N ILE A 12 -7.20 -41.66 -62.96
CA ILE A 12 -7.64 -40.30 -63.34
C ILE A 12 -8.78 -39.76 -62.48
N MET A 13 -9.41 -40.59 -61.64
CA MET A 13 -10.55 -40.22 -60.79
C MET A 13 -10.28 -39.02 -59.89
N PRO A 14 -9.12 -38.89 -59.21
CA PRO A 14 -8.85 -37.74 -58.35
C PRO A 14 -8.87 -36.42 -59.15
N LEU A 15 -8.27 -36.43 -60.35
CA LEU A 15 -8.23 -35.27 -61.24
C LEU A 15 -9.62 -34.92 -61.79
N TYR A 16 -10.45 -35.93 -62.05
CA TYR A 16 -11.84 -35.74 -62.44
C TYR A 16 -12.68 -35.14 -61.31
N VAL A 17 -12.52 -35.62 -60.07
CA VAL A 17 -13.21 -35.09 -58.88
C VAL A 17 -12.81 -33.65 -58.59
N ASP A 18 -11.55 -33.28 -58.87
CA ASP A 18 -11.04 -31.91 -58.78
C ASP A 18 -11.41 -31.02 -59.99
N GLU A 19 -12.16 -31.54 -60.97
CA GLU A 19 -12.61 -30.84 -62.19
C GLU A 19 -11.47 -30.24 -63.06
N ILE A 20 -10.28 -30.85 -63.04
CA ILE A 20 -9.08 -30.37 -63.75
C ILE A 20 -8.69 -31.20 -64.99
N VAL A 21 -9.60 -32.04 -65.48
CA VAL A 21 -9.41 -32.85 -66.69
C VAL A 21 -9.95 -32.15 -67.94
N SER A 22 -9.46 -32.55 -69.13
CA SER A 22 -10.03 -32.07 -70.40
C SER A 22 -11.44 -32.60 -70.64
N GLU A 23 -12.23 -31.91 -71.47
CA GLU A 23 -13.60 -32.34 -71.81
C GLU A 23 -13.68 -33.74 -72.44
N ASP A 24 -12.67 -34.13 -73.23
CA ASP A 24 -12.61 -35.48 -73.81
C ASP A 24 -12.39 -36.55 -72.73
N THR A 25 -11.53 -36.26 -71.76
CA THR A 25 -11.28 -37.14 -70.61
C THR A 25 -12.51 -37.21 -69.69
N LYS A 26 -13.24 -36.10 -69.55
CA LYS A 26 -14.46 -36.01 -68.76
C LYS A 26 -15.56 -36.91 -69.31
N LYS A 27 -15.86 -36.82 -70.61
CA LYS A 27 -16.85 -37.68 -71.28
C LYS A 27 -16.51 -39.16 -71.14
N LEU A 28 -15.23 -39.48 -71.28
CA LEU A 28 -14.70 -40.84 -71.16
C LEU A 28 -14.93 -41.41 -69.74
N VAL A 29 -14.67 -40.62 -68.70
CA VAL A 29 -14.95 -41.02 -67.31
C VAL A 29 -16.45 -41.16 -67.05
N GLU A 30 -17.26 -40.21 -67.54
CA GLU A 30 -18.72 -40.24 -67.37
C GLU A 30 -19.36 -41.47 -68.06
N GLU A 31 -18.89 -41.85 -69.24
CA GLU A 31 -19.33 -43.06 -69.92
C GLU A 31 -19.02 -44.32 -69.11
N HIS A 32 -17.83 -44.41 -68.52
CA HIS A 32 -17.46 -45.55 -67.67
C HIS A 32 -18.27 -45.58 -66.36
N LEU A 33 -18.51 -44.44 -65.73
CA LEU A 33 -19.28 -44.33 -64.49
C LEU A 33 -20.76 -44.70 -64.65
N LYS A 34 -21.32 -44.61 -65.87
CA LYS A 34 -22.67 -45.10 -66.18
C LYS A 34 -22.75 -46.62 -66.09
N GLU A 35 -21.70 -47.33 -66.53
CA GLU A 35 -21.67 -48.79 -66.62
C GLU A 35 -21.01 -49.48 -65.40
N CYS A 36 -20.18 -48.78 -64.61
CA CYS A 36 -19.43 -49.37 -63.49
C CYS A 36 -19.87 -48.80 -62.13
N GLU A 37 -20.47 -49.64 -61.28
CA GLU A 37 -20.90 -49.27 -59.93
C GLU A 37 -19.71 -49.09 -58.96
N ASP A 38 -18.67 -49.91 -59.09
CA ASP A 38 -17.49 -49.87 -58.22
C ASP A 38 -16.73 -48.54 -58.35
N CYS A 39 -16.50 -48.09 -59.58
CA CYS A 39 -15.89 -46.79 -59.85
C CYS A 39 -16.75 -45.63 -59.34
N ARG A 40 -18.08 -45.78 -59.32
CA ARG A 40 -19.00 -44.77 -58.77
C ARG A 40 -18.88 -44.65 -57.25
N LYS A 41 -18.82 -45.77 -56.54
CA LYS A 41 -18.61 -45.80 -55.08
C LYS A 41 -17.28 -45.18 -54.69
N GLU A 42 -16.21 -45.48 -55.43
CA GLU A 42 -14.90 -44.87 -55.18
C GLU A 42 -14.89 -43.35 -55.43
N MET A 43 -15.54 -42.89 -56.50
CA MET A 43 -15.72 -41.46 -56.77
C MET A 43 -16.47 -40.75 -55.63
N GLU A 44 -17.54 -41.35 -55.11
CA GLU A 44 -18.30 -40.79 -53.98
C GLU A 44 -17.48 -40.72 -52.69
N LYS A 45 -16.64 -41.72 -52.41
CA LYS A 45 -15.71 -41.70 -51.27
C LYS A 45 -14.69 -40.57 -51.39
N MET A 46 -14.18 -40.31 -52.60
CA MET A 46 -13.25 -39.20 -52.86
C MET A 46 -13.95 -37.84 -52.76
N ARG A 47 -15.22 -37.76 -53.19
CA ARG A 47 -16.03 -36.53 -53.15
C ARG A 47 -16.52 -36.17 -51.74
N ALA A 48 -16.51 -37.13 -50.81
CA ALA A 48 -16.75 -36.91 -49.40
C ALA A 48 -15.63 -36.02 -48.82
N LYS A 49 -15.82 -34.70 -49.00
CA LYS A 49 -14.93 -33.61 -48.57
C LYS A 49 -14.31 -33.92 -47.21
N ILE A 50 -12.99 -34.02 -47.18
CA ILE A 50 -12.22 -33.90 -45.93
C ILE A 50 -12.47 -32.48 -45.40
N ILE A 51 -13.40 -32.34 -44.46
CA ILE A 51 -13.65 -31.07 -43.77
C ILE A 51 -12.48 -30.85 -42.80
N LEU A 52 -11.43 -30.19 -43.29
CA LEU A 52 -10.37 -29.69 -42.43
C LEU A 52 -10.96 -28.64 -41.47
N PRO A 53 -10.66 -28.70 -40.16
CA PRO A 53 -11.15 -27.71 -39.22
C PRO A 53 -10.67 -26.31 -39.64
N ASN A 54 -11.61 -25.36 -39.70
CA ASN A 54 -11.36 -24.01 -40.20
C ASN A 54 -10.26 -23.33 -39.37
N LYS A 55 -9.09 -23.08 -39.98
CA LYS A 55 -7.91 -22.45 -39.36
C LYS A 55 -8.25 -21.15 -38.58
N LYS A 56 -9.30 -20.41 -38.98
CA LYS A 56 -9.75 -19.21 -38.25
C LYS A 56 -10.27 -19.52 -36.84
N LYS A 57 -11.00 -20.63 -36.66
CA LYS A 57 -11.55 -21.03 -35.34
C LYS A 57 -10.46 -21.50 -34.38
N ILE A 58 -9.45 -22.22 -34.90
CA ILE A 58 -8.28 -22.67 -34.13
C ILE A 58 -7.47 -21.45 -33.66
N ASN A 59 -7.16 -20.51 -34.57
CA ASN A 59 -6.42 -19.29 -34.24
C ASN A 59 -7.17 -18.38 -33.25
N GLN A 60 -8.51 -18.34 -33.28
CA GLN A 60 -9.30 -17.59 -32.29
C GLN A 60 -9.25 -18.25 -30.92
N ALA A 61 -9.44 -19.57 -30.83
CA ALA A 61 -9.36 -20.30 -29.57
C ALA A 61 -7.97 -20.20 -28.93
N GLU A 62 -6.90 -20.29 -29.73
CA GLU A 62 -5.52 -20.11 -29.26
C GLU A 62 -5.27 -18.68 -28.75
N LYS A 63 -5.77 -17.65 -29.47
CA LYS A 63 -5.66 -16.25 -29.02
C LYS A 63 -6.41 -16.01 -27.72
N GLU A 64 -7.60 -16.57 -27.54
CA GLU A 64 -8.38 -16.45 -26.31
C GLU A 64 -7.68 -17.13 -25.13
N LEU A 65 -7.12 -18.33 -25.34
CA LEU A 65 -6.34 -19.03 -24.31
C LEU A 65 -5.10 -18.23 -23.92
N PHE A 66 -4.36 -17.71 -24.91
CA PHE A 66 -3.16 -16.91 -24.67
C PHE A 66 -3.48 -15.59 -23.95
N GLN A 67 -4.58 -14.93 -24.30
CA GLN A 67 -5.06 -13.73 -23.59
C GLN A 67 -5.47 -14.06 -22.15
N LYS A 68 -6.22 -15.15 -21.92
CA LYS A 68 -6.59 -15.60 -20.57
C LYS A 68 -5.38 -15.92 -19.71
N LEU A 69 -4.38 -16.60 -20.27
CA LEU A 69 -3.09 -16.87 -19.61
C LEU A 69 -2.34 -15.57 -19.29
N LYS A 70 -2.21 -14.68 -20.27
CA LYS A 70 -1.56 -13.37 -20.10
C LYS A 70 -2.24 -12.55 -19.00
N HIS A 71 -3.57 -12.45 -19.01
CA HIS A 71 -4.33 -11.75 -17.97
C HIS A 71 -4.17 -12.39 -16.59
N ARG A 72 -4.19 -13.73 -16.49
CA ARG A 72 -3.91 -14.42 -15.21
C ARG A 72 -2.52 -14.10 -14.68
N LEU A 73 -1.49 -14.13 -15.54
CA LEU A 73 -0.12 -13.85 -15.15
C LEU A 73 0.06 -12.38 -14.74
N ILE A 74 -0.51 -11.44 -15.51
CA ILE A 74 -0.47 -10.01 -15.19
C ILE A 74 -1.21 -9.72 -13.89
N ASN A 75 -2.43 -10.25 -13.70
CA ASN A 75 -3.20 -10.03 -12.48
C ASN A 75 -2.49 -10.60 -11.26
N ARG A 76 -1.82 -11.76 -11.38
CA ARG A 76 -0.98 -12.30 -10.29
C ARG A 76 0.21 -11.40 -9.96
N ARG A 77 0.88 -10.84 -10.98
CA ARG A 77 1.98 -9.88 -10.77
C ARG A 77 1.51 -8.60 -10.11
N ILE A 78 0.37 -8.05 -10.54
CA ILE A 78 -0.23 -6.86 -9.94
C ILE A 78 -0.63 -7.15 -8.49
N ALA A 79 -1.30 -8.27 -8.22
CA ALA A 79 -1.67 -8.66 -6.86
C ALA A 79 -0.43 -8.81 -5.96
N ALA A 80 0.64 -9.43 -6.44
CA ALA A 80 1.90 -9.55 -5.70
C ALA A 80 2.56 -8.17 -5.44
N ALA A 81 2.53 -7.26 -6.43
CA ALA A 81 3.05 -5.90 -6.26
C ALA A 81 2.25 -5.10 -5.22
N ILE A 82 0.91 -5.20 -5.25
CA ILE A 82 0.03 -4.56 -4.26
C ILE A 82 0.30 -5.12 -2.86
N LEU A 83 0.38 -6.44 -2.71
CA LEU A 83 0.71 -7.08 -1.43
C LEU A 83 2.08 -6.64 -0.92
N GLY A 84 3.09 -6.57 -1.81
CA GLY A 84 4.41 -6.07 -1.48
C GLY A 84 4.38 -4.62 -1.01
N ALA A 85 3.66 -3.74 -1.70
CA ALA A 85 3.50 -2.35 -1.30
C ALA A 85 2.82 -2.22 0.07
N ILE A 86 1.75 -2.99 0.32
CA ILE A 86 1.06 -3.00 1.62
C ILE A 86 2.02 -3.45 2.73
N LEU A 87 2.82 -4.50 2.51
CA LEU A 87 3.81 -4.97 3.46
C LEU A 87 4.85 -3.90 3.79
N VAL A 88 5.38 -3.21 2.78
CA VAL A 88 6.35 -2.12 2.99
C VAL A 88 5.71 -0.97 3.77
N CYS A 89 4.51 -0.55 3.41
CA CYS A 89 3.79 0.49 4.15
C CYS A 89 3.53 0.09 5.61
N ALA A 90 3.16 -1.17 5.86
CA ALA A 90 2.94 -1.68 7.21
C ALA A 90 4.23 -1.69 8.04
N LEU A 91 5.36 -2.08 7.43
CA LEU A 91 6.67 -2.03 8.07
C LEU A 91 7.09 -0.60 8.42
N LEU A 92 6.94 0.33 7.48
CA LEU A 92 7.24 1.75 7.71
C LEU A 92 6.37 2.35 8.81
N ALA A 93 5.07 2.05 8.80
CA ALA A 93 4.15 2.46 9.86
C ALA A 93 4.57 1.86 11.22
N GLY A 94 4.96 0.58 11.25
CA GLY A 94 5.45 -0.09 12.46
C GLY A 94 6.74 0.53 13.01
N VAL A 95 7.69 0.87 12.15
CA VAL A 95 8.91 1.59 12.57
C VAL A 95 8.56 2.97 13.11
N TYR A 96 7.69 3.70 12.42
CA TYR A 96 7.25 5.03 12.86
C TYR A 96 6.57 5.00 14.22
N THR A 97 5.68 4.03 14.49
CA THR A 97 5.03 3.91 15.80
C THR A 97 6.03 3.59 16.91
N ILE A 98 7.00 2.71 16.67
CA ILE A 98 8.07 2.41 17.63
C ILE A 98 8.90 3.67 17.96
N LEU A 99 9.14 4.54 16.98
CA LEU A 99 9.93 5.75 17.20
C LEU A 99 9.17 6.86 17.94
N VAL A 100 7.86 6.98 17.73
CA VAL A 100 7.06 8.13 18.20
C VAL A 100 6.24 7.85 19.47
N LEU A 101 5.74 6.62 19.65
CA LEU A 101 4.87 6.28 20.77
C LEU A 101 5.54 6.28 22.16
N PRO A 102 6.74 5.69 22.36
CA PRO A 102 7.36 5.70 23.69
C PRO A 102 7.81 7.11 24.03
N LYS A 103 7.19 7.69 25.06
CA LYS A 103 7.50 9.03 25.57
C LYS A 103 8.29 8.92 26.87
N GLU A 104 9.39 9.64 26.94
CA GLU A 104 10.22 9.77 28.13
C GLU A 104 10.23 11.23 28.60
N PRO A 105 10.10 11.49 29.91
CA PRO A 105 10.18 12.85 30.43
C PRO A 105 11.60 13.39 30.25
N ILE A 106 11.71 14.62 29.76
CA ILE A 106 12.99 15.35 29.73
C ILE A 106 13.28 15.80 31.17
N PRO A 107 14.48 15.56 31.72
CA PRO A 107 14.83 16.06 33.04
C PRO A 107 14.98 17.58 33.01
N PHE A 108 14.69 18.23 34.14
CA PHE A 108 14.89 19.67 34.27
C PHE A 108 16.39 20.00 34.14
N ASP A 109 16.71 20.94 33.25
CA ASP A 109 18.06 21.46 33.04
C ASP A 109 18.02 23.00 33.06
N PRO A 110 18.52 23.66 34.12
CA PRO A 110 18.46 25.11 34.25
C PRO A 110 19.33 25.86 33.22
N GLN A 111 20.22 25.17 32.48
CA GLN A 111 20.98 25.79 31.40
C GLN A 111 20.19 25.87 30.09
N LYS A 112 19.12 25.07 29.97
CA LYS A 112 18.30 24.96 28.75
C LYS A 112 16.85 25.33 28.98
N MET A 113 16.41 25.43 30.22
CA MET A 113 15.02 25.65 30.60
C MET A 113 14.93 26.86 31.51
N GLU A 114 14.15 27.85 31.09
CA GLU A 114 13.86 29.05 31.89
C GLU A 114 12.38 29.42 31.76
N VAL A 115 11.81 29.99 32.82
CA VAL A 115 10.45 30.57 32.75
C VAL A 115 10.58 32.05 32.44
N GLU A 116 10.05 32.45 31.28
CA GLU A 116 10.05 33.82 30.80
C GLU A 116 8.66 34.45 30.92
N ILE A 117 8.60 35.68 31.44
CA ILE A 117 7.35 36.46 31.49
C ILE A 117 7.33 37.46 30.33
N VAL A 118 6.42 37.26 29.39
CA VAL A 118 6.23 38.13 28.24
C VAL A 118 4.87 38.82 28.36
N GLY A 119 4.89 40.08 28.79
CA GLY A 119 3.67 40.81 29.15
C GLY A 119 3.01 40.24 30.40
N GLU A 120 1.77 39.75 30.28
CA GLU A 120 1.02 39.10 31.37
C GLU A 120 1.20 37.57 31.41
N ASN A 121 1.86 37.00 30.41
CA ASN A 121 1.88 35.56 30.16
C ASN A 121 3.23 34.95 30.58
N ALA A 122 3.18 33.78 31.22
CA ALA A 122 4.34 32.97 31.52
C ALA A 122 4.55 31.91 30.43
N TYR A 123 5.80 31.76 30.00
CA TYR A 123 6.25 30.77 29.04
C TYR A 123 7.39 29.95 29.64
N LEU A 124 7.43 28.65 29.35
CA LEU A 124 8.64 27.85 29.51
C LEU A 124 9.43 27.93 28.20
N SER A 125 10.60 28.54 28.24
CA SER A 125 11.60 28.54 27.18
C SER A 125 12.43 27.26 27.27
N TYR A 126 12.59 26.56 26.14
CA TYR A 126 13.42 25.35 26.05
C TYR A 126 14.41 25.44 24.89
N ALA A 127 15.69 25.61 25.23
CA ALA A 127 16.82 25.62 24.31
C ALA A 127 17.29 24.21 23.94
N GLY A 128 16.36 23.33 23.58
CA GLY A 128 16.64 21.97 23.15
C GLY A 128 15.77 21.55 21.97
N SER A 129 16.31 20.68 21.12
CA SER A 129 15.66 20.26 19.87
C SER A 129 15.00 18.87 19.95
N ASP A 130 15.06 18.20 21.11
CA ASP A 130 14.56 16.84 21.31
C ASP A 130 13.16 16.77 21.93
N SER A 131 12.48 17.91 22.08
CA SER A 131 11.09 17.96 22.55
C SER A 131 10.13 17.33 21.54
N ALA A 132 9.32 16.38 22.01
CA ALA A 132 8.21 15.75 21.28
C ALA A 132 6.84 16.27 21.75
N GLY A 133 6.82 17.24 22.68
CA GLY A 133 5.61 17.87 23.21
C GLY A 133 5.64 18.07 24.72
N SER A 134 4.71 18.89 25.20
CA SER A 134 4.58 19.26 26.61
C SER A 134 3.33 18.69 27.25
N VAL A 135 3.37 18.52 28.57
CA VAL A 135 2.22 18.24 29.42
C VAL A 135 2.19 19.33 30.48
N PHE A 136 1.06 20.03 30.57
CA PHE A 136 0.85 21.09 31.54
C PHE A 136 -0.49 20.91 32.24
N CYS A 137 -0.59 21.37 33.48
CA CYS A 137 -1.86 21.53 34.16
C CYS A 137 -2.19 23.03 34.32
N ASN A 138 -3.47 23.37 34.28
CA ASN A 138 -3.90 24.70 34.68
C ASN A 138 -3.56 24.95 36.16
N PRO A 139 -3.47 26.22 36.60
CA PRO A 139 -3.22 26.54 37.99
C PRO A 139 -4.21 25.85 38.93
N VAL A 140 -3.69 25.25 40.00
CA VAL A 140 -4.49 24.59 41.03
C VAL A 140 -4.14 25.16 42.39
N THR A 141 -5.16 25.48 43.18
CA THR A 141 -5.02 25.94 44.55
C THR A 141 -4.55 24.79 45.44
N VAL A 142 -3.40 24.97 46.09
CA VAL A 142 -2.87 24.03 47.10
C VAL A 142 -2.69 24.76 48.42
N GLY A 143 -2.98 24.04 49.52
CA GLY A 143 -2.88 24.56 50.88
C GLY A 143 -4.23 24.96 51.48
N GLU A 144 -4.23 25.23 52.78
CA GLU A 144 -5.42 25.62 53.54
C GLU A 144 -5.22 26.99 54.21
N GLY A 145 -6.32 27.73 54.39
CA GLY A 145 -6.29 29.02 55.09
C GLY A 145 -5.42 30.08 54.41
N ALA A 146 -4.46 30.63 55.15
CA ALA A 146 -3.57 31.71 54.71
C ALA A 146 -2.37 31.24 53.86
N GLU A 147 -2.12 29.93 53.77
CA GLU A 147 -1.02 29.35 52.98
C GLU A 147 -1.46 28.87 51.59
N LYS A 148 -2.65 29.27 51.13
CA LYS A 148 -3.13 28.95 49.78
C LYS A 148 -2.18 29.52 48.74
N ARG A 149 -1.79 28.67 47.80
CA ARG A 149 -0.95 29.03 46.65
C ARG A 149 -1.56 28.46 45.38
N GLU A 150 -1.55 29.24 44.33
CA GLU A 150 -1.85 28.77 42.99
C GLU A 150 -0.59 28.18 42.37
N ILE A 151 -0.61 26.88 42.08
CA ILE A 151 0.53 26.18 41.51
C ILE A 151 0.23 25.71 40.08
N ALA A 152 1.21 25.83 39.20
CA ALA A 152 1.17 25.19 37.89
C ALA A 152 2.28 24.15 37.78
N MET A 153 2.06 23.13 36.95
CA MET A 153 2.98 22.02 36.75
C MET A 153 3.15 21.78 35.26
N VAL A 154 4.39 21.57 34.83
CA VAL A 154 4.74 21.33 33.43
C VAL A 154 5.88 20.32 33.32
N TYR A 155 5.89 19.51 32.27
CA TYR A 155 7.09 18.81 31.83
C TYR A 155 7.07 18.58 30.33
N LEU A 156 8.26 18.37 29.77
CA LEU A 156 8.45 18.04 28.37
C LEU A 156 8.68 16.55 28.22
N ASN A 157 8.23 16.00 27.11
CA ASN A 157 8.53 14.64 26.72
C ASN A 157 9.38 14.63 25.47
N ARG A 158 10.22 13.61 25.35
CA ARG A 158 10.91 13.25 24.13
C ARG A 158 10.56 11.83 23.73
N ASN A 159 10.83 11.48 22.48
CA ASN A 159 10.78 10.12 21.97
C ASN A 159 12.00 9.86 21.07
N LEU A 160 12.12 8.63 20.56
CA LEU A 160 13.26 8.28 19.72
C LEU A 160 13.29 9.10 18.41
N TRP A 161 12.12 9.48 17.89
CA TRP A 161 12.03 10.36 16.73
C TRP A 161 12.59 11.75 17.01
N SER A 162 12.10 12.43 18.06
CA SER A 162 12.53 13.79 18.41
C SER A 162 14.00 13.82 18.82
N THR A 163 14.50 12.76 19.43
CA THR A 163 15.90 12.66 19.87
C THR A 163 16.87 12.43 18.71
N TYR A 164 16.56 11.53 17.77
CA TYR A 164 17.54 11.04 16.79
C TYR A 164 17.25 11.42 15.33
N ILE A 165 15.99 11.69 14.98
CA ILE A 165 15.59 11.92 13.58
C ILE A 165 15.30 13.39 13.32
N GLN A 166 14.45 13.99 14.14
CA GLN A 166 14.00 15.38 13.99
C GLN A 166 15.16 16.41 13.90
N PRO A 167 16.24 16.32 14.72
CA PRO A 167 17.32 17.32 14.68
C PRO A 167 18.11 17.35 13.38
N HIS A 168 18.02 16.30 12.55
CA HIS A 168 18.67 16.25 11.23
C HIS A 168 17.76 16.75 10.09
N LEU A 169 16.48 16.93 10.36
CA LEU A 169 15.47 17.33 9.36
C LEU A 169 15.10 18.81 9.45
N GLN A 170 15.17 19.40 10.64
CA GLN A 170 14.85 20.80 10.88
C GLN A 170 16.13 21.61 11.06
N GLU A 171 16.19 22.80 10.45
CA GLU A 171 17.20 23.80 10.83
C GLU A 171 17.05 24.13 12.32
N GLN A 172 18.14 24.49 13.00
CA GLN A 172 18.09 24.84 14.43
C GLN A 172 17.03 25.94 14.63
N ASN A 173 15.93 25.56 15.28
CA ASN A 173 14.88 26.50 15.65
C ASN A 173 15.38 27.39 16.80
N GLU A 174 14.83 28.59 16.86
CA GLU A 174 14.78 29.41 18.08
C GLU A 174 14.21 28.58 19.24
N ASP A 175 14.50 28.99 20.48
CA ASP A 175 14.07 28.30 21.69
C ASP A 175 12.55 28.03 21.67
N GLU A 176 12.16 26.81 22.04
CA GLU A 176 10.75 26.42 22.05
C GLU A 176 10.04 27.15 23.20
N MET A 177 9.05 27.99 22.87
CA MET A 177 8.29 28.77 23.85
C MET A 177 6.92 28.13 24.13
N ILE A 178 6.74 27.62 25.35
CA ILE A 178 5.54 26.86 25.75
C ILE A 178 4.72 27.71 26.70
N TYR A 179 3.51 28.10 26.26
CA TYR A 179 2.60 28.91 27.07
C TYR A 179 2.10 28.14 28.29
N LEU A 180 2.28 28.72 29.50
CA LEU A 180 1.89 28.11 30.77
C LEU A 180 0.63 28.74 31.39
N GLY A 181 0.28 29.96 31.00
CA GLY A 181 -0.83 30.71 31.59
C GLY A 181 -0.46 32.16 31.90
N LYS A 182 -1.36 32.87 32.60
CA LYS A 182 -1.08 34.22 33.08
C LYS A 182 -0.24 34.20 34.35
N ALA A 183 0.84 34.96 34.39
CA ALA A 183 1.72 35.06 35.55
C ALA A 183 1.00 35.58 36.80
N ALA A 184 -0.08 36.35 36.62
CA ALA A 184 -0.89 36.86 37.74
C ALA A 184 -1.64 35.74 38.50
N ASP A 185 -2.01 34.67 37.80
CA ASP A 185 -2.85 33.58 38.29
C ASP A 185 -2.04 32.43 38.91
N MET A 186 -0.71 32.57 39.00
CA MET A 186 0.21 31.55 39.49
C MET A 186 1.15 32.14 40.53
N ASP A 187 1.40 31.39 41.60
CA ASP A 187 2.40 31.72 42.62
C ASP A 187 3.68 30.92 42.42
N ILE A 188 3.59 29.66 41.96
CA ILE A 188 4.74 28.76 41.74
C ILE A 188 4.51 27.89 40.50
N ILE A 189 5.56 27.72 39.69
CA ILE A 189 5.58 26.74 38.60
C ILE A 189 6.56 25.63 38.96
N TYR A 190 6.10 24.39 38.87
CA TYR A 190 6.88 23.17 39.10
C TYR A 190 7.17 22.45 37.78
N TYR A 191 8.37 21.91 37.67
CA TYR A 191 8.77 21.02 36.60
C TYR A 191 8.93 19.59 37.10
N GLY A 192 8.36 18.63 36.38
CA GLY A 192 8.50 17.22 36.69
C GLY A 192 7.38 16.38 36.11
N LYS A 193 7.61 15.07 36.01
CA LYS A 193 6.61 14.14 35.48
C LYS A 193 5.43 14.02 36.44
N PHE A 194 4.22 14.14 35.91
CA PHE A 194 2.98 13.84 36.64
C PHE A 194 1.97 13.13 35.73
N ASP A 195 1.08 12.38 36.35
CA ASP A 195 -0.05 11.72 35.70
C ASP A 195 -1.29 12.60 35.82
N VAL A 196 -1.95 12.86 34.68
CA VAL A 196 -3.14 13.71 34.60
C VAL A 196 -4.37 12.97 35.15
N GLU A 197 -4.41 11.63 35.07
CA GLU A 197 -5.60 10.85 35.45
C GLU A 197 -5.85 10.83 36.97
N ASN A 198 -4.79 10.80 37.78
CA ASN A 198 -4.86 10.73 39.24
C ASN A 198 -4.37 12.02 39.93
N PHE A 199 -4.38 13.13 39.18
CA PHE A 199 -3.72 14.37 39.54
C PHE A 199 -4.20 14.97 40.86
N TYR A 200 -5.53 15.16 41.00
CA TYR A 200 -6.10 15.93 42.11
C TYR A 200 -6.02 15.22 43.47
N GLU A 201 -5.85 13.90 43.49
CA GLU A 201 -5.84 13.11 44.72
C GLU A 201 -4.46 13.06 45.40
N LYS A 202 -3.39 13.40 44.68
CA LYS A 202 -2.00 13.16 45.12
C LYS A 202 -1.07 14.35 44.93
N ILE A 203 -1.64 15.56 44.84
CA ILE A 203 -0.84 16.78 44.60
C ILE A 203 0.32 16.91 45.61
N PRO A 204 0.12 16.75 46.94
CA PRO A 204 1.23 16.88 47.89
C PRO A 204 2.34 15.84 47.73
N GLU A 205 2.01 14.60 47.33
CA GLU A 205 3.02 13.57 47.02
C GLU A 205 3.78 13.88 45.75
N ILE A 206 3.08 14.27 44.68
CA ILE A 206 3.69 14.56 43.39
C ILE A 206 4.68 15.73 43.53
N LEU A 207 4.30 16.79 44.25
CA LEU A 207 5.16 17.97 44.44
C LEU A 207 6.50 17.66 45.12
N LYS A 208 6.62 16.57 45.89
CA LYS A 208 7.90 16.18 46.52
C LYS A 208 8.94 15.73 45.50
N GLU A 209 8.49 15.22 44.35
CA GLU A 209 9.35 14.71 43.29
C GLU A 209 9.61 15.78 42.20
N MET A 210 9.04 16.97 42.34
CA MET A 210 9.14 18.05 41.37
C MET A 210 10.14 19.13 41.78
N THR A 211 10.66 19.81 40.77
CA THR A 211 11.56 20.95 40.95
C THR A 211 10.78 22.25 40.77
N PRO A 212 10.75 23.17 41.74
CA PRO A 212 10.18 24.50 41.52
C PRO A 212 11.09 25.29 40.57
N ILE A 213 10.56 25.71 39.43
CA ILE A 213 11.32 26.41 38.38
C ILE A 213 11.03 27.90 38.32
N TRP A 214 9.92 28.35 38.91
CA TRP A 214 9.57 29.76 39.02
C TRP A 214 8.72 30.01 40.25
N LYS A 215 8.87 31.19 40.86
CA LYS A 215 8.09 31.67 42.00
C LYS A 215 7.84 33.17 41.83
N LYS A 216 6.64 33.61 42.17
CA LYS A 216 6.21 35.00 42.19
C LYS A 216 6.83 35.79 43.35
#